data_AF-A0A451DG82-F1
#
_entry.id   AF-A0A451DG82-F1
#
_cell.length_a   1.000
_cell.length_b   1.000
_cell.length_c   1.000
_cell.angle_alpha   90.00
_cell.angle_beta   90.00
_cell.angle_gamma   90.00
#
_symmetry.space_group_name_H-M   'P 1'
#
loop_
_entity.id
_entity.type
_entity.pdbx_description
1 polymer ?
#
loop_
_entity_poly.entity_id
_entity_poly.type
_entity_poly.pdbx_seq_one_letter_code
_entity_poly.pdbx_strand_id
1 'polypeptide(L)'
;MSKQSDFVYKKSAIKILHHKNFINFVLAKQKLFFKKLFCDFCFLFQKQFNKIFYCNIDIDFCTGSVEYNSIYLNQKYLKFIGKSFFLDNYSNECLVLISRFFASMFIGNMFGNCKVHVDVQNRNLKLTKNEMYVLDGLLEKIFFIFNETFLKKISSSVINTGQYIQLDSLLSNNFIYTSYVCFTFLIYINNHKSRLKIYFPRYIVGDLQK
;
A
#
# COMPACT_ATOMS: atom_id res chain seq x y z
N MET A 1 43.31 -26.89 11.61
CA MET A 1 42.35 -26.03 10.89
C MET A 1 40.97 -26.67 10.99
N SER A 2 40.07 -26.08 11.79
CA SER A 2 38.70 -26.56 11.99
C SER A 2 37.84 -26.25 10.76
N LYS A 3 37.21 -27.26 10.17
CA LYS A 3 36.14 -27.08 9.17
C LYS A 3 34.99 -26.32 9.84
N GLN A 4 34.88 -25.02 9.58
CA GLN A 4 33.64 -24.30 9.80
C GLN A 4 32.62 -24.90 8.85
N SER A 5 31.69 -25.67 9.42
CA SER A 5 30.52 -26.15 8.70
C SER A 5 29.71 -24.96 8.23
N ASP A 6 29.54 -24.82 6.91
CA ASP A 6 28.54 -23.96 6.29
C ASP A 6 27.14 -24.45 6.68
N PHE A 7 26.71 -24.09 7.89
CA PHE A 7 25.33 -24.29 8.34
C PHE A 7 24.45 -23.24 7.65
N VAL A 8 24.13 -23.49 6.38
CA VAL A 8 23.07 -22.77 5.68
C VAL A 8 21.76 -23.05 6.41
N TYR A 9 21.40 -22.15 7.32
CA TYR A 9 20.21 -22.23 8.16
C TYR A 9 18.96 -22.10 7.28
N LYS A 10 18.51 -23.19 6.64
CA LYS A 10 17.19 -23.25 5.99
C LYS A 10 16.13 -23.13 7.08
N LYS A 11 15.65 -21.91 7.36
CA LYS A 11 14.49 -21.70 8.24
C LYS A 11 13.31 -22.50 7.67
N SER A 12 12.77 -23.42 8.46
CA SER A 12 11.62 -24.23 8.04
C SER A 12 10.40 -23.35 7.73
N ALA A 13 9.62 -23.71 6.72
CA ALA A 13 8.39 -23.00 6.35
C ALA A 13 7.43 -22.81 7.54
N ILE A 14 7.40 -23.79 8.45
CA ILE A 14 6.64 -23.76 9.71
C ILE A 14 7.12 -22.63 10.63
N LYS A 15 8.43 -22.45 10.82
CA LYS A 15 8.99 -21.35 11.64
C LYS A 15 8.64 -19.98 11.05
N ILE A 16 8.65 -19.85 9.71
CA ILE A 16 8.24 -18.61 9.02
C ILE A 16 6.76 -18.32 9.26
N LEU A 17 5.89 -19.34 9.18
CA LEU A 17 4.46 -19.22 9.41
C LEU A 17 4.14 -18.81 10.86
N HIS A 18 4.74 -19.47 11.87
CA HIS A 18 4.53 -19.11 13.28
C HIS A 18 5.00 -17.68 13.58
N HIS A 19 6.15 -17.27 13.04
CA HIS A 19 6.65 -15.92 13.23
C HIS A 19 5.69 -14.86 12.63
N LYS A 20 5.14 -15.12 11.44
CA LYS A 20 4.14 -14.24 10.82
C LYS A 20 2.84 -14.18 11.64
N ASN A 21 2.34 -15.32 12.12
CA ASN A 21 1.16 -15.37 12.97
C ASN A 21 1.35 -14.55 14.25
N PHE A 22 2.53 -14.65 14.88
CA PHE A 22 2.87 -13.83 16.03
C PHE A 22 2.88 -12.33 15.71
N ILE A 23 3.51 -11.91 14.61
CA ILE A 23 3.50 -10.50 14.19
C ILE A 23 2.07 -10.03 13.93
N ASN A 24 1.27 -10.80 13.21
CA ASN A 24 -0.13 -10.45 12.92
C ASN A 24 -0.96 -10.34 14.19
N PHE A 25 -0.73 -11.20 15.18
CA PHE A 25 -1.35 -11.08 16.49
C PHE A 25 -0.95 -9.78 17.21
N VAL A 26 0.33 -9.41 17.18
CA VAL A 26 0.80 -8.13 17.75
C VAL A 26 0.17 -6.94 17.04
N LEU A 27 0.18 -6.92 15.71
CA LEU A 27 -0.43 -5.86 14.89
C LEU A 27 -1.94 -5.74 15.14
N ALA A 28 -2.64 -6.88 15.30
CA ALA A 28 -4.07 -6.89 15.62
C ALA A 28 -4.34 -6.28 16.99
N LYS A 29 -3.52 -6.56 18.00
CA LYS A 29 -3.62 -5.90 19.32
C LYS A 29 -3.34 -4.40 19.24
N GLN A 30 -2.44 -3.98 18.35
CA GLN A 30 -2.09 -2.57 18.13
C GLN A 30 -3.04 -1.84 17.17
N LYS A 31 -4.17 -2.45 16.76
CA LYS A 31 -5.11 -1.84 15.82
C LYS A 31 -5.59 -0.44 16.24
N LEU A 32 -5.90 -0.24 17.52
CA LEU A 32 -6.34 1.06 18.04
C LEU A 32 -5.21 2.11 17.98
N PHE A 33 -3.97 1.70 18.27
CA PHE A 33 -2.81 2.56 18.14
C PHE A 33 -2.66 3.04 16.70
N PHE A 34 -2.66 2.12 15.73
CA PHE A 34 -2.53 2.47 14.31
C PHE A 34 -3.73 3.29 13.81
N LYS A 35 -4.95 3.00 14.28
CA LYS A 35 -6.12 3.82 13.94
C LYS A 35 -5.93 5.28 14.37
N LYS A 36 -5.36 5.53 15.56
CA LYS A 36 -5.00 6.88 16.01
C LYS A 36 -3.84 7.47 15.21
N LEU A 37 -2.80 6.69 14.95
CA LEU A 37 -1.62 7.12 14.18
C LEU A 37 -2.02 7.67 12.80
N PHE A 38 -2.91 6.95 12.10
CA PHE A 38 -3.38 7.29 10.76
C PHE A 38 -4.64 8.16 10.73
N CYS A 39 -5.09 8.69 11.88
CA CYS A 39 -6.31 9.51 11.93
C CYS A 39 -6.17 10.78 11.06
N ASP A 40 -5.05 11.50 11.21
CA ASP A 40 -4.76 12.71 10.44
C ASP A 40 -4.64 12.42 8.93
N PHE A 41 -4.05 11.25 8.60
CA PHE A 41 -3.97 10.75 7.23
C PHE A 41 -5.37 10.56 6.62
N CYS A 42 -6.26 9.85 7.33
CA CYS A 42 -7.61 9.59 6.84
C CYS A 42 -8.41 10.89 6.68
N PHE A 43 -8.31 11.80 7.65
CA PHE A 43 -8.98 13.09 7.62
C PHE A 43 -8.52 13.97 6.45
N LEU A 44 -7.20 14.13 6.25
CA LEU A 44 -6.68 14.94 5.16
C LEU A 44 -6.95 14.32 3.79
N PHE A 45 -6.88 12.99 3.68
CA PHE A 45 -7.26 12.27 2.48
C PHE A 45 -8.71 12.55 2.12
N GLN A 46 -9.66 12.33 3.04
CA GLN A 46 -11.07 12.64 2.83
C GLN A 46 -11.28 14.09 2.38
N LYS A 47 -10.68 15.05 3.08
CA LYS A 47 -10.80 16.48 2.76
C LYS A 47 -10.30 16.82 1.34
N GLN A 48 -9.17 16.25 0.92
CA GLN A 48 -8.61 16.52 -0.41
C GLN A 48 -9.39 15.81 -1.52
N PHE A 49 -9.72 14.53 -1.32
CA PHE A 49 -10.36 13.73 -2.36
C PHE A 49 -11.84 14.06 -2.54
N ASN A 50 -12.56 14.50 -1.50
CA ASN A 50 -13.93 15.04 -1.66
C ASN A 50 -13.99 16.19 -2.66
N LYS A 51 -13.00 17.09 -2.61
CA LYS A 51 -12.91 18.22 -3.55
C LYS A 51 -12.63 17.76 -4.97
N ILE A 52 -11.81 16.73 -5.14
CA ILE A 52 -11.42 16.24 -6.46
C ILE A 52 -12.59 15.53 -7.14
N PHE A 53 -13.27 14.65 -6.40
CA PHE A 53 -14.34 13.83 -6.97
C PHE A 53 -15.72 14.49 -6.95
N TYR A 54 -15.85 15.69 -6.36
CA TYR A 54 -17.13 16.39 -6.16
C TYR A 54 -18.21 15.49 -5.54
N CYS A 55 -17.81 14.53 -4.70
CA CYS A 55 -18.69 13.59 -4.03
C CYS A 55 -18.10 13.20 -2.67
N ASN A 56 -18.93 12.54 -1.84
CA ASN A 56 -18.49 12.07 -0.55
C ASN A 56 -17.58 10.86 -0.70
N ILE A 57 -16.33 11.06 -0.33
CA ILE A 57 -15.31 10.04 -0.15
C ILE A 57 -15.08 9.89 1.34
N ASP A 58 -15.01 8.65 1.77
CA ASP A 58 -14.60 8.31 3.11
C ASP A 58 -13.42 7.33 3.05
N ILE A 59 -12.56 7.39 4.06
CA ILE A 59 -11.43 6.48 4.18
C ILE A 59 -11.20 6.11 5.63
N ASP A 60 -11.08 4.81 5.87
CA ASP A 60 -10.87 4.25 7.19
C ASP A 60 -9.67 3.31 7.22
N PHE A 61 -8.88 3.41 8.29
CA PHE A 61 -7.90 2.39 8.63
C PHE A 61 -8.58 1.07 8.99
N CYS A 62 -8.27 0.00 8.26
CA CYS A 62 -8.87 -1.31 8.44
C CYS A 62 -8.02 -2.21 9.34
N THR A 63 -6.76 -2.46 8.95
CA THR A 63 -5.85 -3.38 9.65
C THR A 63 -4.40 -3.19 9.22
N GLY A 64 -3.47 -3.58 10.09
CA GLY A 64 -2.08 -3.87 9.75
C GLY A 64 -1.84 -5.38 9.74
N SER A 65 -1.14 -5.92 8.75
CA SER A 65 -0.81 -7.35 8.68
C SER A 65 0.40 -7.64 7.78
N VAL A 66 1.15 -8.68 8.12
CA VAL A 66 2.10 -9.34 7.22
C VAL A 66 1.29 -10.32 6.35
N GLU A 67 1.15 -10.02 5.06
CA GLU A 67 0.44 -10.88 4.11
C GLU A 67 1.35 -12.04 3.65
N TYR A 68 0.78 -13.24 3.50
CA TYR A 68 1.42 -14.40 2.87
C TYR A 68 0.90 -14.48 1.44
N ASN A 69 1.77 -14.37 0.43
CA ASN A 69 1.36 -14.69 -0.94
C ASN A 69 1.85 -16.08 -1.29
N SER A 70 0.94 -17.05 -1.24
CA SER A 70 1.07 -18.22 -2.09
C SER A 70 0.95 -17.77 -3.55
N ILE A 71 1.54 -18.53 -4.46
CA ILE A 71 1.45 -18.36 -5.92
C ILE A 71 -0.01 -18.20 -6.40
N TYR A 72 -0.98 -18.74 -5.64
CA TYR A 72 -2.43 -18.62 -5.90
C TYR A 72 -3.05 -17.23 -5.61
N LEU A 73 -2.32 -16.31 -4.96
CA LEU A 73 -2.79 -14.94 -4.69
C LEU A 73 -2.47 -13.95 -5.81
N ASN A 74 -1.73 -14.35 -6.85
CA ASN A 74 -1.42 -13.49 -8.01
C ASN A 74 -2.68 -12.85 -8.61
N GLN A 75 -3.80 -13.57 -8.68
CA GLN A 75 -5.06 -13.02 -9.18
C GLN A 75 -5.68 -11.92 -8.29
N LYS A 76 -5.38 -11.89 -6.98
CA LYS A 76 -5.86 -10.82 -6.08
C LYS A 76 -5.05 -9.53 -6.26
N TYR A 77 -3.77 -9.62 -6.63
CA TYR A 77 -2.90 -8.46 -6.86
C TYR A 77 -3.07 -7.81 -8.22
N LEU A 78 -3.54 -8.56 -9.24
CA LEU A 78 -3.95 -7.98 -10.52
C LEU A 78 -5.04 -6.91 -10.38
N LYS A 79 -5.76 -6.87 -9.24
CA LYS A 79 -6.75 -5.84 -8.93
C LYS A 79 -6.15 -4.54 -8.40
N PHE A 80 -4.83 -4.48 -8.22
CA PHE A 80 -4.13 -3.34 -7.66
C PHE A 80 -3.16 -2.73 -8.67
N ILE A 81 -2.84 -1.48 -8.39
CA ILE A 81 -2.01 -0.62 -9.18
C ILE A 81 -1.25 0.29 -8.22
N GLY A 82 0.04 0.53 -8.43
CA GLY A 82 0.82 1.24 -7.42
C GLY A 82 2.23 1.58 -7.84
N LYS A 83 3.02 2.00 -6.85
CA LYS A 83 4.35 2.54 -7.07
C LYS A 83 5.21 2.26 -5.86
N SER A 84 6.47 1.93 -6.10
CA SER A 84 7.44 1.85 -5.04
C SER A 84 8.03 3.23 -4.73
N PHE A 85 8.42 3.42 -3.47
CA PHE A 85 8.96 4.68 -2.99
C PHE A 85 9.97 4.43 -1.88
N PHE A 86 10.84 5.41 -1.63
CA PHE A 86 11.78 5.36 -0.51
C PHE A 86 11.40 6.39 0.54
N LEU A 87 11.97 6.25 1.72
CA LEU A 87 11.93 7.27 2.76
C LEU A 87 13.35 7.83 2.92
N ASP A 88 13.50 9.13 3.06
CA ASP A 88 14.80 9.81 3.20
C ASP A 88 15.75 9.21 4.25
N ASN A 89 15.21 8.73 5.36
CA ASN A 89 15.99 8.15 6.46
C ASN A 89 16.17 6.64 6.37
N TYR A 90 15.68 5.98 5.30
CA TYR A 90 15.65 4.53 5.20
C TYR A 90 16.03 4.03 3.80
N SER A 91 16.89 3.00 3.76
CA SER A 91 17.40 2.45 2.50
C SER A 91 16.47 1.45 1.81
N ASN A 92 15.51 0.87 2.53
CA ASN A 92 14.62 -0.12 1.94
C ASN A 92 13.41 0.53 1.25
N GLU A 93 13.05 -0.09 0.13
CA GLU A 93 11.90 0.27 -0.69
C GLU A 93 10.58 0.02 0.06
N CYS A 94 9.66 0.96 -0.01
CA CYS A 94 8.28 0.86 0.42
C CYS A 94 7.37 0.74 -0.81
N LEU A 95 6.11 0.32 -0.61
CA LEU A 95 5.17 0.14 -1.72
C LEU A 95 3.80 0.70 -1.36
N VAL A 96 3.23 1.52 -2.25
CA VAL A 96 1.84 1.97 -2.16
C VAL A 96 1.04 1.33 -3.28
N LEU A 97 -0.11 0.75 -2.94
CA LEU A 97 -1.03 0.13 -3.89
C LEU A 97 -2.44 0.66 -3.67
N ILE A 98 -3.10 1.04 -4.75
CA ILE A 98 -4.53 1.33 -4.77
C ILE A 98 -5.25 0.30 -5.63
N SER A 99 -6.53 0.08 -5.38
CA SER A 99 -7.31 -0.76 -6.28
C SER A 99 -7.40 -0.10 -7.67
N ARG A 100 -7.32 -0.90 -8.73
CA ARG A 100 -7.52 -0.46 -10.11
C ARG A 100 -8.85 0.25 -10.29
N PHE A 101 -9.88 -0.22 -9.59
CA PHE A 101 -11.20 0.42 -9.58
C PHE A 101 -11.12 1.90 -9.15
N PHE A 102 -10.42 2.20 -8.05
CA PHE A 102 -10.26 3.58 -7.59
C PHE A 102 -9.36 4.40 -8.52
N ALA A 103 -8.29 3.82 -9.06
CA ALA A 103 -7.48 4.49 -10.07
C ALA A 103 -8.30 4.87 -11.31
N SER A 104 -9.10 3.93 -11.85
CA SER A 104 -9.96 4.18 -13.01
C SER A 104 -11.03 5.23 -12.72
N MET A 105 -11.63 5.23 -11.53
CA MET A 105 -12.55 6.31 -11.15
C MET A 105 -11.86 7.66 -11.10
N PHE A 106 -10.66 7.75 -10.51
CA PHE A 106 -9.90 8.99 -10.45
C PHE A 106 -9.55 9.51 -11.84
N ILE A 107 -9.05 8.62 -12.71
CA ILE A 107 -8.73 8.93 -14.10
C ILE A 107 -9.96 9.45 -14.84
N GLY A 108 -11.09 8.71 -14.79
CA GLY A 108 -12.33 9.11 -15.43
C GLY A 108 -12.82 10.47 -14.97
N ASN A 109 -12.77 10.73 -13.66
CA ASN A 109 -13.15 12.01 -13.08
C ASN A 109 -12.27 13.18 -13.56
N MET A 110 -10.95 12.97 -13.70
CA MET A 110 -10.03 14.00 -14.23
C MET A 110 -10.31 14.34 -15.71
N PHE A 111 -10.88 13.41 -16.48
CA PHE A 111 -11.33 13.64 -17.85
C PHE A 111 -12.80 14.11 -17.95
N GLY A 112 -13.44 14.49 -16.84
CA GLY A 112 -14.82 14.99 -16.83
C GLY A 112 -15.91 13.90 -16.90
N ASN A 113 -15.53 12.62 -16.85
CA ASN A 113 -16.47 11.51 -16.82
C ASN A 113 -16.89 11.20 -15.39
N CYS A 114 -17.90 11.91 -14.89
CA CYS A 114 -18.43 11.69 -13.53
C CYS A 114 -19.27 10.39 -13.42
N LYS A 115 -19.79 9.89 -14.54
CA LYS A 115 -20.53 8.62 -14.65
C LYS A 115 -19.59 7.52 -15.11
N VAL A 116 -18.61 7.17 -14.29
CA VAL A 116 -17.71 6.07 -14.64
C VAL A 116 -18.52 4.77 -14.52
N HIS A 117 -19.09 4.29 -15.63
CA HIS A 117 -19.29 2.85 -15.80
C HIS A 117 -17.89 2.24 -15.81
N VAL A 118 -17.35 1.99 -14.62
CA VAL A 118 -16.10 1.25 -14.51
C VAL A 118 -16.46 -0.11 -15.06
N ASP A 119 -15.90 -0.47 -16.20
CA ASP A 119 -15.94 -1.84 -16.69
C ASP A 119 -15.12 -2.68 -15.68
N VAL A 120 -15.74 -3.02 -14.55
CA VAL A 120 -15.16 -3.76 -13.42
C VAL A 120 -14.61 -5.12 -13.89
N GLN A 121 -15.02 -5.56 -15.08
CA GLN A 121 -14.65 -6.81 -15.70
C GLN A 121 -13.27 -6.77 -16.39
N ASN A 122 -12.79 -5.61 -16.87
CA ASN A 122 -11.52 -5.53 -17.61
C ASN A 122 -10.31 -5.34 -16.68
N ARG A 123 -9.94 -6.41 -15.98
CA ARG A 123 -8.79 -6.46 -15.05
C ARG A 123 -7.42 -6.20 -15.73
N ASN A 124 -7.35 -6.25 -17.06
CA ASN A 124 -6.11 -6.23 -17.84
C ASN A 124 -5.95 -5.04 -18.80
N LEU A 125 -6.81 -4.01 -18.72
CA LEU A 125 -6.61 -2.82 -19.56
C LEU A 125 -5.26 -2.16 -19.21
N LYS A 126 -4.42 -2.01 -20.24
CA LYS A 126 -3.19 -1.23 -20.17
C LYS A 126 -3.57 0.24 -20.16
N LEU A 127 -3.00 1.00 -19.24
CA LEU A 127 -3.16 2.45 -19.20
C LEU A 127 -2.43 3.10 -20.38
N THR A 128 -3.03 4.13 -20.95
CA THR A 128 -2.37 5.05 -21.87
C THR A 128 -1.36 5.94 -21.14
N LYS A 129 -0.46 6.59 -21.88
CA LYS A 129 0.51 7.52 -21.30
C LYS A 129 -0.16 8.64 -20.49
N ASN A 130 -1.25 9.20 -20.99
CA ASN A 130 -1.99 10.26 -20.29
C ASN A 130 -2.62 9.75 -18.99
N GLU A 131 -3.19 8.55 -19.00
CA GLU A 131 -3.74 7.93 -17.79
C GLU A 131 -2.63 7.62 -16.77
N MET A 132 -1.44 7.25 -17.22
CA MET A 132 -0.27 7.08 -16.34
C MET A 132 0.15 8.39 -15.68
N TYR A 133 0.19 9.51 -16.42
CA TYR A 133 0.47 10.83 -15.84
C TYR A 133 -0.56 11.25 -14.79
N VAL A 134 -1.85 11.01 -15.08
CA VAL A 134 -2.93 11.29 -14.11
C VAL A 134 -2.79 10.43 -12.86
N LEU A 135 -2.41 9.16 -13.03
CA LEU A 135 -2.16 8.24 -11.93
C LEU A 135 -0.95 8.64 -11.08
N ASP A 136 0.13 9.12 -11.68
CA ASP A 136 1.27 9.66 -10.93
C ASP A 136 0.84 10.86 -10.08
N GLY A 137 0.03 11.78 -10.64
CA GLY A 137 -0.56 12.88 -9.88
C GLY A 137 -1.46 12.44 -8.72
N LEU A 138 -2.17 11.31 -8.87
CA LEU A 138 -2.91 10.68 -7.75
C LEU A 138 -1.97 10.23 -6.64
N LEU A 139 -0.90 9.52 -7.00
CA LEU A 139 0.06 8.98 -6.03
C LEU A 139 0.86 10.09 -5.34
N GLU A 140 1.24 11.14 -6.06
CA GLU A 140 1.88 12.33 -5.50
C GLU A 140 1.01 13.00 -4.43
N LYS A 141 -0.30 13.12 -4.67
CA LYS A 141 -1.24 13.63 -3.65
C LYS A 141 -1.28 12.74 -2.41
N ILE A 142 -1.25 11.42 -2.60
CA ILE A 142 -1.20 10.47 -1.49
C ILE A 142 0.12 10.63 -0.70
N PHE A 143 1.26 10.75 -1.37
CA PHE A 143 2.56 10.97 -0.73
C PHE A 143 2.64 12.31 -0.01
N PHE A 144 2.07 13.37 -0.57
CA PHE A 144 1.94 14.64 0.12
C PHE A 144 1.21 14.48 1.46
N ILE A 145 0.08 13.75 1.47
CA ILE A 145 -0.65 13.48 2.71
C ILE A 145 0.18 12.62 3.68
N PHE A 146 0.97 11.65 3.19
CA PHE A 146 1.87 10.87 4.06
C PHE A 146 2.88 11.78 4.79
N ASN A 147 3.54 12.65 4.03
CA ASN A 147 4.56 13.58 4.54
C ASN A 147 3.98 14.55 5.57
N GLU A 148 2.76 15.05 5.34
CA GLU A 148 2.10 15.97 6.27
C GLU A 148 1.51 15.29 7.53
N THR A 149 1.53 13.96 7.61
CA THR A 149 0.84 13.22 8.69
C THR A 149 1.77 12.28 9.45
N PHE A 150 1.64 10.97 9.25
CA PHE A 150 2.32 9.99 10.08
C PHE A 150 3.83 9.93 9.82
N LEU A 151 4.32 10.35 8.65
CA LEU A 151 5.77 10.41 8.38
C LEU A 151 6.45 11.58 9.09
N LYS A 152 5.75 12.70 9.27
CA LYS A 152 6.22 13.82 10.10
C LYS A 152 6.54 13.39 11.53
N LYS A 153 5.79 12.42 12.08
CA LYS A 153 5.98 11.89 13.44
C LYS A 153 7.30 11.13 13.61
N ILE A 154 7.86 10.60 12.52
CA ILE A 154 9.17 9.91 12.50
C ILE A 154 10.25 10.73 11.79
N SER A 155 10.02 12.04 11.62
CA SER A 155 10.96 12.97 10.97
C SER A 155 11.45 12.50 9.60
N SER A 156 10.57 11.86 8.83
CA SER A 156 10.90 11.28 7.53
C SER A 156 9.96 11.80 6.44
N SER A 157 10.39 11.67 5.19
CA SER A 157 9.64 12.08 4.01
C SER A 157 9.80 11.10 2.85
N VAL A 158 8.78 11.04 1.98
CA VAL A 158 8.79 10.21 0.78
C VAL A 158 9.75 10.77 -0.26
N ILE A 159 10.64 9.89 -0.75
CA ILE A 159 11.40 10.06 -1.99
C ILE A 159 10.70 9.27 -3.10
N ASN A 160 10.04 9.98 -4.01
CA ASN A 160 9.23 9.42 -5.10
C ASN A 160 10.05 9.22 -6.38
N THR A 161 11.05 8.33 -6.34
CA THR A 161 11.94 8.03 -7.49
C THR A 161 11.49 6.85 -8.33
N GLY A 162 10.53 6.05 -7.84
CA GLY A 162 10.02 4.89 -8.56
C GLY A 162 9.28 5.26 -9.85
N GLN A 163 9.10 4.30 -10.74
CA GLN A 163 8.09 4.40 -11.80
C GLN A 163 6.81 3.71 -11.33
N TYR A 164 5.67 4.06 -11.94
CA TYR A 164 4.43 3.31 -11.75
C TYR A 164 4.65 1.84 -12.14
N ILE A 165 4.17 0.91 -11.30
CA ILE A 165 4.30 -0.52 -11.55
C ILE A 165 2.95 -1.20 -11.50
N GLN A 166 2.60 -1.85 -12.61
CA GLN A 166 1.58 -2.89 -12.60
C GLN A 166 2.15 -4.07 -11.82
N LEU A 167 1.46 -4.50 -10.76
CA LEU A 167 1.89 -5.67 -9.98
C LEU A 167 1.87 -6.93 -10.83
N ASP A 168 3.00 -7.23 -11.47
CA ASP A 168 3.31 -8.51 -12.08
C ASP A 168 3.94 -9.45 -11.05
N SER A 169 3.99 -10.74 -11.39
CA SER A 169 4.46 -11.83 -10.51
C SER A 169 5.86 -11.60 -9.91
N LEU A 170 6.69 -10.75 -10.51
CA LEU A 170 8.05 -10.44 -10.03
C LEU A 170 8.07 -9.54 -8.80
N LEU A 171 7.21 -8.52 -8.72
CA LEU A 171 7.07 -7.69 -7.52
C LEU A 171 6.54 -8.51 -6.34
N SER A 172 5.72 -9.53 -6.64
CA SER A 172 5.27 -10.46 -5.63
C SER A 172 6.48 -11.08 -4.92
N ASN A 173 7.48 -11.60 -5.65
CA ASN A 173 8.58 -12.35 -5.03
C ASN A 173 9.44 -11.50 -4.07
N ASN A 174 9.80 -10.26 -4.40
CA ASN A 174 10.67 -9.45 -3.54
C ASN A 174 9.99 -9.01 -2.23
N PHE A 175 8.69 -8.71 -2.27
CA PHE A 175 7.88 -8.39 -1.08
C PHE A 175 7.35 -9.65 -0.33
N ILE A 176 7.42 -10.84 -0.94
CA ILE A 176 6.95 -12.12 -0.38
C ILE A 176 7.91 -12.73 0.65
N TYR A 177 9.21 -12.54 0.44
CA TYR A 177 10.23 -13.24 1.22
C TYR A 177 10.75 -12.46 2.43
N THR A 178 10.38 -11.19 2.60
CA THR A 178 10.93 -10.33 3.66
C THR A 178 9.88 -9.54 4.45
N SER A 179 10.34 -9.03 5.58
CA SER A 179 9.65 -8.47 6.75
C SER A 179 8.81 -7.21 6.46
N TYR A 180 7.79 -7.26 5.60
CA TYR A 180 6.91 -6.11 5.35
C TYR A 180 5.61 -6.19 6.14
N VAL A 181 5.15 -5.04 6.63
CA VAL A 181 3.83 -4.85 7.22
C VAL A 181 2.98 -4.06 6.23
N CYS A 182 1.83 -4.62 5.89
CA CYS A 182 0.82 -3.98 5.05
C CYS A 182 -0.22 -3.28 5.92
N PHE A 183 -0.35 -1.97 5.80
CA PHE A 183 -1.48 -1.21 6.32
C PHE A 183 -2.55 -1.08 5.24
N THR A 184 -3.73 -1.63 5.52
CA THR A 184 -4.88 -1.59 4.61
C THR A 184 -5.87 -0.54 5.07
N PHE A 185 -6.28 0.31 4.13
CA PHE A 185 -7.32 1.31 4.26
C PHE A 185 -8.48 0.95 3.34
N LEU A 186 -9.70 1.19 3.80
CA LEU A 186 -10.91 1.05 3.00
C LEU A 186 -11.32 2.43 2.53
N ILE A 187 -11.52 2.59 1.23
CA ILE A 187 -12.00 3.84 0.64
C ILE A 187 -13.44 3.59 0.18
N TYR A 188 -14.36 4.44 0.61
CA TYR A 188 -15.76 4.41 0.20
C TYR A 188 -16.05 5.63 -0.67
N ILE A 189 -16.61 5.40 -1.86
CA ILE A 189 -16.98 6.47 -2.79
C ILE A 189 -18.34 6.10 -3.35
N ASN A 190 -19.34 6.92 -3.07
CA ASN A 190 -20.74 6.59 -3.35
C ASN A 190 -21.06 5.18 -2.79
N ASN A 191 -21.50 4.25 -3.64
CA ASN A 191 -21.86 2.88 -3.26
C ASN A 191 -20.71 1.87 -3.45
N HIS A 192 -19.49 2.34 -3.74
CA HIS A 192 -18.38 1.47 -4.07
C HIS A 192 -17.31 1.44 -2.97
N LYS A 193 -16.76 0.24 -2.77
CA LYS A 193 -15.69 -0.03 -1.81
C LYS A 193 -14.39 -0.34 -2.53
N SER A 194 -13.37 0.46 -2.26
CA SER A 194 -12.00 0.32 -2.74
C SER A 194 -11.04 0.06 -1.58
N ARG A 195 -9.77 -0.22 -1.91
CA ARG A 195 -8.67 -0.41 -0.96
C ARG A 195 -7.46 0.41 -1.37
N LEU A 196 -6.82 0.99 -0.37
CA LEU A 196 -5.45 1.49 -0.41
C LEU A 196 -4.62 0.61 0.52
N LYS A 197 -3.44 0.21 0.08
CA LYS A 197 -2.48 -0.57 0.86
C LYS A 197 -1.13 0.12 0.85
N ILE A 198 -0.50 0.18 2.01
CA ILE A 198 0.84 0.76 2.16
C ILE A 198 1.71 -0.30 2.85
N TYR A 199 2.82 -0.65 2.21
CA TYR A 199 3.77 -1.62 2.71
C TYR A 199 5.02 -0.90 3.20
N PHE A 200 5.32 -1.09 4.47
CA PHE A 200 6.57 -0.66 5.08
C PHE A 200 7.40 -1.86 5.53
N PRO A 201 8.73 -1.80 5.42
CA PRO A 201 9.60 -2.71 6.14
C PRO A 201 9.28 -2.66 7.65
N ARG A 202 9.29 -3.82 8.30
CA ARG A 202 8.83 -4.01 9.69
C ARG A 202 9.64 -3.17 10.68
N TYR A 203 10.93 -2.97 10.44
CA TYR A 203 11.75 -2.17 11.33
C TYR A 203 11.31 -0.69 11.33
N ILE A 204 10.87 -0.14 10.18
CA ILE A 204 10.25 1.19 10.08
C ILE A 204 8.95 1.24 10.89
N VAL A 205 8.17 0.15 10.87
CA VAL A 205 6.96 0.06 11.70
C VAL A 205 7.27 0.08 13.20
N GLY A 206 8.44 -0.43 13.61
CA GLY A 206 8.90 -0.29 14.99
C GLY A 206 9.17 1.17 15.37
N ASP A 207 9.68 1.99 14.45
CA ASP A 207 9.91 3.42 14.69
C ASP A 207 8.60 4.21 14.74
N LEU A 208 7.58 3.80 13.96
CA LEU A 208 6.22 4.38 14.05
C LEU A 208 5.52 4.13 15.39
N GLN A 209 6.06 3.25 16.24
CA GLN A 209 5.50 2.88 17.55
C GLN A 209 6.20 3.54 18.74
N LYS A 210 7.31 4.25 18.49
CA LYS A 210 8.03 5.02 19.50
C LYS A 210 7.32 6.35 19.76
#